data_AF-A0A7C2RP20-F1
#
_entry.id   AF-A0A7C2RP20-F1
#
_cell.length_a   1.000
_cell.length_b   1.000
_cell.length_c   1.000
_cell.angle_alpha   90.00
_cell.angle_beta   90.00
_cell.angle_gamma   90.00
#
_symmetry.space_group_name_H-M   'P 1'
#
loop_
_entity.id
_entity.type
_entity.pdbx_description
1 polymer ?
#
loop_
_entity_poly.entity_id
_entity_poly.type
_entity_poly.pdbx_seq_one_letter_code
_entity_poly.pdbx_strand_id
1 'polypeptide(L)'
;MDSGVLMLASRMLERYPLCDRCLGRFFAGLGMGLSNFERGRSIKVLMAMELHAGTSRDPQAFKDKIYLYSLNAGEPFSSFYKHIYGLDPPKQSPCYVCGGRIESIIDEWV
;
A
#
# COMPACT_ATOMS: atom_id res chain seq x y z
N MET A 1 5.28 -9.88 10.77
CA MET A 1 4.34 -9.94 9.62
C MET A 1 4.14 -11.40 9.32
N ASP A 2 3.08 -11.97 9.89
CA ASP A 2 3.00 -13.43 10.08
C ASP A 2 2.11 -14.10 9.02
N SER A 3 1.44 -13.31 8.18
CA SER A 3 0.66 -13.80 7.03
C SER A 3 1.50 -13.81 5.74
N GLY A 4 1.44 -14.91 4.98
CA GLY A 4 2.07 -15.03 3.66
C GLY A 4 1.62 -13.93 2.68
N VAL A 5 0.37 -13.44 2.82
CA VAL A 5 -0.15 -12.31 2.03
C VAL A 5 0.61 -11.02 2.35
N LEU A 6 0.76 -10.69 3.63
CA LEU A 6 1.44 -9.47 4.08
C LEU A 6 2.93 -9.50 3.73
N MET A 7 3.58 -10.64 3.91
CA MET A 7 4.99 -10.80 3.54
C MET A 7 5.20 -10.59 2.03
N LEU A 8 4.35 -11.19 1.20
CA LEU A 8 4.46 -11.02 -0.25
C LEU A 8 4.15 -9.58 -0.67
N ALA A 9 3.09 -8.98 -0.12
CA ALA A 9 2.74 -7.58 -0.39
C ALA A 9 3.88 -6.62 0.02
N SER A 10 4.49 -6.82 1.19
CA SER A 10 5.68 -6.10 1.65
C SER A 10 6.80 -6.15 0.60
N ARG A 11 7.17 -7.36 0.16
CA ARG A 11 8.25 -7.54 -0.84
C ARG A 11 7.94 -6.89 -2.18
N MET A 12 6.67 -6.86 -2.59
CA MET A 12 6.23 -6.20 -3.82
C MET A 12 6.33 -4.68 -3.68
N LEU A 13 5.82 -4.12 -2.57
CA LEU A 13 5.83 -2.69 -2.30
C LEU A 13 7.22 -2.14 -1.96
N GLU A 14 8.15 -2.98 -1.53
CA GLU A 14 9.57 -2.61 -1.38
C GLU A 14 10.26 -2.42 -2.74
N ARG A 15 9.68 -2.92 -3.84
CA ARG A 15 10.30 -2.89 -5.19
C ARG A 15 9.53 -2.09 -6.23
N TYR A 16 8.20 -2.09 -6.14
CA TYR A 16 7.34 -1.55 -7.20
C TYR A 16 6.22 -0.68 -6.61
N PRO A 17 5.99 0.52 -7.18
CA PRO A 17 4.78 1.27 -6.87
C PRO A 17 3.54 0.52 -7.35
N LEU A 18 2.54 0.34 -6.49
CA LEU A 18 1.30 -0.37 -6.81
C LEU A 18 0.08 0.36 -6.23
N CYS A 19 -0.91 0.65 -7.09
CA CYS A 19 -2.23 1.09 -6.64
C CYS A 19 -3.02 -0.07 -6.00
N ASP A 20 -4.13 0.25 -5.35
CA ASP A 20 -4.96 -0.73 -4.64
C ASP A 20 -5.45 -1.84 -5.57
N ARG A 21 -6.00 -1.48 -6.74
CA ARG A 21 -6.49 -2.48 -7.71
C ARG A 21 -5.37 -3.40 -8.21
N CYS A 22 -4.22 -2.86 -8.57
CA CYS A 22 -3.12 -3.68 -9.10
C CYS A 22 -2.52 -4.58 -8.03
N LEU A 23 -2.36 -4.08 -6.79
CA LEU A 23 -1.95 -4.93 -5.67
C LEU A 23 -2.96 -6.05 -5.42
N GLY A 24 -4.24 -5.72 -5.31
CA GLY A 24 -5.30 -6.70 -5.05
C GLY A 24 -5.42 -7.77 -6.14
N ARG A 25 -5.16 -7.43 -7.41
CA ARG A 25 -5.16 -8.38 -8.52
C ARG A 25 -4.16 -9.51 -8.35
N PHE A 26 -3.00 -9.27 -7.70
CA PHE A 26 -2.04 -10.34 -7.42
C PHE A 26 -2.54 -11.36 -6.38
N PHE A 27 -3.59 -11.00 -5.63
CA PHE A 27 -4.25 -11.86 -4.65
C PHE A 27 -5.65 -12.28 -5.11
N ALA A 28 -5.93 -12.26 -6.42
CA ALA A 28 -7.24 -12.54 -7.02
C ALA A 28 -7.83 -13.92 -6.64
N GLY A 29 -6.99 -14.88 -6.24
CA GLY A 29 -7.42 -16.20 -5.76
C GLY A 29 -7.91 -16.24 -4.30
N LEU A 30 -7.81 -15.16 -3.53
CA LEU A 30 -8.14 -15.12 -2.09
C LEU A 30 -9.24 -14.09 -1.79
N GLY A 31 -10.25 -14.42 -0.99
CA GLY A 31 -11.33 -13.48 -0.64
C GLY A 31 -12.36 -13.32 -1.77
N MET A 32 -13.06 -14.42 -2.07
CA MET A 32 -14.13 -14.43 -3.07
C MET A 32 -15.19 -13.36 -2.76
N GLY A 33 -15.73 -12.73 -3.81
CA GLY A 33 -16.71 -11.65 -3.69
C GLY A 33 -16.10 -10.25 -3.53
N LEU A 34 -14.80 -10.13 -3.23
CA LEU A 34 -14.12 -8.84 -3.14
C LEU A 34 -13.61 -8.36 -4.49
N SER A 35 -13.78 -7.08 -4.78
CA SER A 35 -13.10 -6.41 -5.88
C SER A 35 -11.58 -6.36 -5.66
N ASN A 36 -10.83 -6.13 -6.74
CA ASN A 36 -9.39 -5.91 -6.63
C ASN A 36 -9.05 -4.67 -5.78
N PHE A 37 -9.90 -3.64 -5.81
CA PHE A 37 -9.72 -2.43 -5.00
C PHE A 37 -9.82 -2.75 -3.51
N GLU A 38 -10.92 -3.37 -3.08
CA GLU A 38 -11.15 -3.72 -1.67
C GLU A 38 -10.02 -4.59 -1.13
N ARG A 39 -9.58 -5.57 -1.92
CA ARG A 39 -8.52 -6.51 -1.54
C ARG A 39 -7.18 -5.80 -1.33
N GLY A 40 -6.74 -5.01 -2.31
CA GLY A 40 -5.48 -4.27 -2.20
C GLY A 40 -5.53 -3.21 -1.11
N ARG A 41 -6.64 -2.48 -0.99
CA ARG A 41 -6.84 -1.48 0.07
C ARG A 41 -6.77 -2.12 1.46
N SER A 42 -7.45 -3.25 1.66
CA SER A 42 -7.46 -3.98 2.93
C SER A 42 -6.06 -4.46 3.33
N ILE A 43 -5.28 -4.97 2.36
CA ILE A 43 -3.89 -5.38 2.60
C ILE A 43 -3.05 -4.19 3.06
N LYS A 44 -3.12 -3.05 2.36
CA LYS A 44 -2.35 -1.85 2.75
C LYS A 44 -2.75 -1.30 4.12
N VAL A 45 -4.06 -1.31 4.43
CA VAL A 45 -4.57 -0.89 5.75
C VAL A 45 -3.98 -1.77 6.84
N LEU A 46 -4.05 -3.10 6.69
CA LEU A 46 -3.49 -4.00 7.69
C LEU A 46 -1.96 -3.84 7.82
N MET A 47 -1.24 -3.68 6.71
CA MET A 47 0.20 -3.39 6.74
C MET A 47 0.52 -2.10 7.50
N ALA A 48 -0.28 -1.04 7.34
CA ALA A 48 -0.09 0.21 8.06
C ALA A 48 -0.37 0.05 9.56
N MET A 49 -1.39 -0.73 9.94
CA MET A 49 -1.66 -1.07 11.35
C MET A 49 -0.48 -1.82 11.99
N GLU A 50 0.09 -2.81 11.29
CA GLU A 50 1.27 -3.56 11.76
C GLU A 50 2.49 -2.64 11.95
N LEU A 51 2.73 -1.72 11.02
CA LEU A 51 3.80 -0.73 11.17
C LEU A 51 3.54 0.24 12.32
N HIS A 52 2.30 0.71 12.49
CA HIS A 52 1.93 1.58 13.60
C HIS A 52 2.23 0.91 14.95
N ALA A 53 1.86 -0.36 15.11
CA ALA A 53 2.19 -1.13 16.32
C ALA A 53 3.71 -1.20 16.60
N GLY A 54 4.54 -1.30 15.54
CA GLY A 54 6.00 -1.21 15.65
C GLY A 54 6.51 0.17 16.04
N THR A 55 5.95 1.23 15.44
CA THR A 55 6.36 2.62 15.71
C THR A 55 6.09 3.07 17.15
N SER A 56 5.12 2.47 17.86
CA SER A 56 4.89 2.80 19.28
C SER A 56 6.11 2.50 20.18
N ARG A 57 7.06 1.67 19.72
CA ARG A 57 8.28 1.33 20.46
C ARG A 57 9.47 2.18 20.02
N ASP A 58 9.71 2.24 18.71
CA ASP A 58 10.80 3.02 18.11
C ASP A 58 10.30 3.59 16.77
N PRO A 59 9.77 4.82 16.75
CA PRO A 59 9.30 5.44 15.51
C PRO A 59 10.40 5.56 14.46
N GLN A 60 11.65 5.76 14.86
CA GLN A 60 12.72 6.10 13.91
C GLN A 60 13.18 4.87 13.13
N ALA A 61 13.15 3.68 13.73
CA ALA A 61 13.47 2.41 13.07
C ALA A 61 12.59 2.10 11.85
N PHE A 62 11.38 2.66 11.78
CA PHE A 62 10.42 2.40 10.68
C PHE A 62 10.32 3.54 9.67
N LYS A 63 11.00 4.67 9.88
CA LYS A 63 10.82 5.90 9.09
C LYS A 63 11.05 5.66 7.60
N ASP A 64 12.16 5.01 7.25
CA ASP A 64 12.52 4.76 5.85
C ASP A 64 11.54 3.78 5.19
N LYS A 65 11.08 2.78 5.94
CA LYS A 65 10.10 1.80 5.45
C LYS A 65 8.74 2.46 5.18
N ILE A 66 8.27 3.32 6.08
CA ILE A 66 7.01 4.05 5.91
C ILE A 66 7.13 5.08 4.79
N TYR A 67 8.29 5.73 4.65
CA TYR A 67 8.57 6.62 3.51
C TYR A 67 8.48 5.86 2.18
N LEU A 68 9.14 4.70 2.09
CA LEU A 68 9.09 3.84 0.89
C LEU A 68 7.66 3.39 0.57
N TYR A 69 6.87 3.03 1.57
CA TYR A 69 5.46 2.66 1.35
C TYR A 69 4.59 3.85 1.00
N SER A 70 4.87 5.04 1.51
CA SER A 70 4.20 6.26 1.04
C SER A 70 4.47 6.49 -0.45
N LEU A 71 5.73 6.34 -0.87
CA LEU A 71 6.15 6.47 -2.27
C LEU A 71 5.51 5.40 -3.17
N ASN A 72 5.50 4.15 -2.76
CA ASN A 72 5.09 3.03 -3.62
C ASN A 72 3.61 2.68 -3.51
N ALA A 73 2.98 2.90 -2.37
CA ALA A 73 1.62 2.46 -2.09
C ALA A 73 0.65 3.61 -1.83
N GLY A 74 1.13 4.83 -1.58
CA GLY A 74 0.27 5.98 -1.30
C GLY A 74 -0.44 5.83 0.04
N GLU A 75 -1.75 6.06 0.05
CA GLU A 75 -2.57 5.87 1.25
C GLU A 75 -2.73 4.38 1.62
N PRO A 76 -2.81 4.03 2.91
CA PRO A 76 -2.83 4.93 4.09
C PRO A 76 -1.44 5.36 4.60
N PHE A 77 -0.35 4.93 3.95
CA PHE A 77 1.01 5.17 4.46
C PHE A 77 1.41 6.63 4.41
N SER A 78 0.92 7.40 3.44
CA SER A 78 1.21 8.84 3.31
C SER A 78 0.64 9.64 4.49
N SER A 79 -0.63 9.45 4.81
CA SER A 79 -1.24 10.05 6.01
C SER A 79 -0.54 9.56 7.29
N PHE A 80 -0.24 8.27 7.37
CA PHE A 80 0.48 7.69 8.51
C PHE A 80 1.86 8.32 8.72
N TYR A 81 2.66 8.49 7.66
CA TYR A 81 3.97 9.15 7.72
C TYR A 81 3.86 10.58 8.27
N LYS A 82 2.89 11.35 7.76
CA LYS A 82 2.65 12.72 8.21
C LYS A 82 2.31 12.79 9.69
N HIS A 83 1.44 11.90 10.17
CA HIS A 83 1.02 11.89 11.57
C HIS A 83 2.13 11.49 12.54
N ILE A 84 2.98 10.52 12.19
CA ILE A 84 4.05 10.05 13.08
C ILE A 84 5.25 11.00 13.08
N TYR A 85 5.65 11.53 11.92
CA TYR A 85 6.90 12.28 11.80
C TYR A 85 6.72 13.80 11.70
N GLY A 86 5.49 14.29 11.50
CA GLY A 86 5.23 15.73 11.31
C GLY A 86 5.83 16.30 10.03
N LEU A 87 6.12 15.44 9.04
CA LEU A 87 6.74 15.79 7.76
C LEU A 87 5.78 15.48 6.61
N ASP A 88 5.90 16.24 5.51
CA ASP A 88 5.14 15.91 4.32
C ASP A 88 5.67 14.60 3.68
N PRO A 89 4.77 13.66 3.34
CA PRO A 89 5.16 12.41 2.72
C PRO A 89 5.62 12.62 1.28
N PRO A 90 6.39 11.67 0.71
CA PRO A 90 6.71 11.71 -0.72
C PRO A 90 5.43 11.62 -1.55
N LYS A 91 5.43 12.28 -2.71
CA LYS A 91 4.38 12.08 -3.71
C LYS A 91 4.44 10.63 -4.20
N GLN A 92 3.30 9.94 -4.21
CA GLN A 92 3.21 8.58 -4.69
C GLN A 92 3.70 8.47 -6.14
N SER A 93 4.55 7.48 -6.40
CA SER A 93 5.00 7.11 -7.75
C SER A 93 3.87 6.47 -8.56
N PRO A 94 3.81 6.68 -9.89
CA PRO A 94 2.83 6.01 -10.74
C PRO A 94 2.90 4.49 -10.59
N CYS A 95 1.74 3.84 -10.53
CA CYS A 95 1.66 2.38 -10.41
C CYS A 95 2.43 1.69 -11.54
N TYR A 96 3.32 0.76 -11.20
CA TYR A 96 4.16 0.03 -12.14
C TYR A 96 3.36 -0.78 -13.17
N VAL A 97 2.17 -1.26 -12.78
CA VAL A 97 1.34 -2.13 -13.64
C VAL A 97 0.45 -1.31 -14.58
N CYS A 98 -0.26 -0.31 -14.06
CA CYS A 98 -1.24 0.44 -14.86
C CYS A 98 -0.80 1.86 -15.26
N GLY A 99 0.38 2.31 -14.81
CA GLY A 99 0.86 3.67 -15.01
C GLY A 99 0.00 4.74 -14.32
N GLY A 100 -0.83 4.36 -13.35
CA GLY A 100 -1.79 5.27 -12.70
C GLY A 100 -3.09 5.53 -13.50
N ARG A 101 -3.37 4.74 -14.56
CA ARG A 101 -4.50 4.96 -15.48
C ARG A 101 -5.68 4.02 -15.27
N ILE A 102 -5.65 3.14 -14.26
CA ILE A 102 -6.66 2.09 -14.15
C ILE A 102 -8.07 2.62 -13.84
N GLU A 103 -8.20 3.70 -13.06
CA GLU A 103 -9.51 4.29 -12.80
C GLU A 103 -10.10 4.89 -14.08
N SER A 104 -9.32 5.67 -14.85
CA SER A 104 -9.80 6.25 -16.11
C SER A 104 -10.22 5.17 -17.11
N ILE A 105 -9.46 4.07 -17.18
CA ILE A 105 -9.81 2.91 -18.03
C ILE A 105 -11.09 2.24 -17.54
N ILE A 106 -11.40 2.24 -16.24
CA ILE A 106 -12.67 1.66 -15.77
C ILE A 106 -13.82 2.60 -16.11
N ASP A 107 -13.65 3.90 -15.85
CA ASP A 107 -14.68 4.92 -16.08
C ASP A 107 -15.06 5.05 -17.57
N GLU A 108 -14.14 4.77 -18.50
CA GLU A 108 -14.44 4.76 -19.94
C GLU A 108 -15.35 3.59 -20.38
N TRP A 109 -15.45 2.53 -19.59
CA TRP A 109 -16.11 1.26 -19.97
C TRP A 109 -17.35 0.94 -19.11
N VAL A 110 -17.72 1.84 -18.19
CA VAL A 110 -18.88 1.76 -17.29
C VAL A 110 -19.83 2.90 -17.62
#